data_AF-A0A437RM04-F1
#
_entry.id   AF-A0A437RM04-F1
#
_cell.length_a   1.000
_cell.length_b   1.000
_cell.length_c   1.000
_cell.angle_alpha   90.00
_cell.angle_beta   90.00
_cell.angle_gamma   90.00
#
_symmetry.space_group_name_H-M   'P 1'
#
loop_
_entity.id
_entity.type
_entity.pdbx_description
1 polymer ?
#
loop_
_entity_poly.entity_id
_entity_poly.type
_entity_poly.pdbx_seq_one_letter_code
_entity_poly.pdbx_strand_id
1 'polypeptide(L)'
;MPAVLPAVLRAACFALVGLALALRALPAAAAEPIQVGSKRFTESYVLGELARLALQQGGVAAVHRQGLGNTAILEQALRSGQIDLYPEYTGTIVRELLKRQPAPGAPPPTLAELNTWLAPLGLKAAVPLGFNNSYALALREADAQRLGVATLSAVAALPAATAARLRPGLSHEFLVRADGWPGLQQRYGLQPAAPRALDHGLAYQALAQGQVDLIDVYSTDAQIGRLGLRVLRDDLGFFPRYDAVLLMRANLPAAALAALAPLQGHIDEAAMIAMNAAVEIDGRPFAEVAGAFLRTGPAAAPAAPGLLALIFAPDLGRLLGQHLALVAGSVLMAVGLGVPLGVLAQRRARLGAWVMAAVGLLQTLPSLALLAFLIAWLGRIGFLPALLALFLYALLPIVRNTVAGLASVPAGQRDAARALGLRPWAAWRCVELPQALPTLLAGIGTAAVINVGTATVAAFVGAGGLGDRIVAGLAVNDTQRMLAGAIPAALLALAVQAALAGLQRWLVPAPLRGAPQRPGAA
;
A
#
# COMPACT_ATOMS: atom_id res chain seq x y z
N MET A 1 31.70 34.83 -10.46
CA MET A 1 30.61 33.82 -10.48
C MET A 1 29.83 33.77 -9.14
N PRO A 2 29.12 34.83 -8.70
CA PRO A 2 28.36 34.79 -7.44
C PRO A 2 26.97 34.14 -7.57
N ALA A 3 26.61 33.58 -8.73
CA ALA A 3 25.21 33.27 -9.09
C ALA A 3 24.75 31.81 -8.87
N VAL A 4 25.64 30.84 -8.65
CA VAL A 4 25.24 29.41 -8.67
C VAL A 4 24.65 28.94 -7.34
N LEU A 5 25.23 29.34 -6.21
CA LEU A 5 24.67 29.06 -4.88
C LEU A 5 23.28 29.72 -4.67
N PRO A 6 23.05 30.98 -5.08
CA PRO A 6 21.70 31.54 -5.04
C PRO A 6 20.77 30.92 -6.08
N ALA A 7 21.23 30.29 -7.16
CA ALA A 7 20.33 29.61 -8.11
C ALA A 7 19.75 28.32 -7.54
N VAL A 8 20.54 27.52 -6.81
CA VAL A 8 20.06 26.29 -6.13
C VAL A 8 19.15 26.66 -4.95
N LEU A 9 19.50 27.68 -4.16
CA LEU A 9 18.62 28.19 -3.10
C LEU A 9 17.35 28.85 -3.64
N ARG A 10 17.40 29.54 -4.80
CA ARG A 10 16.23 30.12 -5.46
C ARG A 10 15.32 29.03 -6.02
N ALA A 11 15.86 27.98 -6.64
CA ALA A 11 15.07 26.84 -7.09
C ALA A 11 14.37 26.12 -5.91
N ALA A 12 15.06 25.96 -4.78
CA ALA A 12 14.45 25.46 -3.54
C ALA A 12 13.40 26.41 -2.96
N CYS A 13 13.61 27.73 -3.01
CA CYS A 13 12.63 28.72 -2.59
C CYS A 13 11.40 28.79 -3.51
N PHE A 14 11.56 28.69 -4.83
CA PHE A 14 10.44 28.63 -5.77
C PHE A 14 9.61 27.35 -5.60
N ALA A 15 10.26 26.22 -5.26
CA ALA A 15 9.56 24.99 -4.89
C ALA A 15 8.79 25.14 -3.56
N LEU A 16 9.37 25.82 -2.56
CA LEU A 16 8.72 26.10 -1.27
C LEU A 16 7.56 27.11 -1.40
N VAL A 17 7.69 28.13 -2.25
CA VAL A 17 6.64 29.11 -2.53
C VAL A 17 5.52 28.51 -3.37
N GLY A 18 5.84 27.61 -4.32
CA GLY A 18 4.85 26.82 -5.05
C GLY A 18 4.04 25.90 -4.14
N LEU A 19 4.70 25.29 -3.14
CA LEU A 19 4.04 24.47 -2.11
C LEU A 19 3.16 25.31 -1.17
N ALA A 20 3.59 26.53 -0.83
CA ALA A 20 2.84 27.45 0.03
C ALA A 20 1.64 28.12 -0.67
N LEU A 21 1.72 28.34 -1.99
CA LEU A 21 0.61 28.90 -2.79
C LEU A 21 -0.48 27.85 -3.08
N ALA A 22 -0.13 26.56 -3.16
CA ALA A 22 -1.10 25.48 -3.30
C ALA A 22 -1.96 25.25 -2.03
N LEU A 23 -1.55 25.79 -0.88
CA LEU A 23 -2.23 25.62 0.42
C LEU A 23 -3.29 26.71 0.72
N ARG A 24 -3.54 27.67 -0.19
CA ARG A 24 -4.22 28.93 0.16
C ARG A 24 -5.64 29.15 -0.38
N ALA A 25 -6.32 28.12 -0.85
CA ALA A 25 -7.74 28.20 -1.22
C ALA A 25 -8.55 27.18 -0.44
N LEU A 26 -9.02 27.54 0.75
CA LEU A 26 -10.06 26.81 1.47
C LEU A 26 -11.39 27.55 1.24
N PRO A 27 -12.38 26.92 0.57
CA PRO A 27 -13.74 27.46 0.53
C PRO A 27 -14.40 27.33 1.90
N ALA A 28 -15.45 28.13 2.13
CA ALA A 28 -16.22 28.18 3.36
C ALA A 28 -16.78 26.81 3.76
N ALA A 29 -16.82 26.54 5.08
CA ALA A 29 -17.19 25.28 5.69
C ALA A 29 -18.64 24.87 5.38
N ALA A 30 -18.81 24.09 4.31
CA ALA A 30 -19.87 23.09 4.27
C ALA A 30 -19.57 22.03 5.35
N ALA A 31 -20.61 21.42 5.94
CA ALA A 31 -20.42 20.27 6.81
C ALA A 31 -19.57 19.23 6.08
N GLU A 32 -18.45 18.81 6.68
CA GLU A 32 -17.55 17.86 6.04
C GLU A 32 -18.33 16.56 5.76
N PRO A 33 -18.25 16.01 4.53
CA PRO A 33 -18.94 14.78 4.22
C PRO A 33 -18.39 13.63 5.06
N ILE A 34 -19.24 12.69 5.45
CA ILE A 34 -18.86 11.47 6.17
C ILE A 34 -17.83 10.70 5.34
N GLN A 35 -16.67 10.44 5.93
CA GLN A 35 -15.58 9.73 5.29
C GLN A 35 -15.75 8.22 5.55
N VAL A 36 -16.17 7.47 4.53
CA VAL A 36 -16.25 6.00 4.59
C VAL A 36 -14.92 5.43 4.14
N GLY A 37 -14.29 4.54 4.92
CA GLY A 37 -13.07 3.83 4.53
C GLY A 37 -13.36 2.44 3.96
N SER A 38 -12.34 1.84 3.34
CA SER A 38 -12.31 0.39 3.08
C SER A 38 -10.89 -0.18 3.18
N LYS A 39 -10.83 -1.49 3.45
CA LYS A 39 -9.62 -2.29 3.32
C LYS A 39 -9.29 -2.59 1.87
N ARG A 40 -8.13 -3.20 1.65
CA ARG A 40 -7.58 -3.54 0.33
C ARG A 40 -7.98 -4.92 -0.15
N PHE A 41 -9.28 -5.14 -0.30
CA PHE A 41 -9.81 -6.31 -0.99
C PHE A 41 -11.24 -6.04 -1.44
N THR A 42 -11.68 -6.77 -2.47
CA THR A 42 -12.93 -6.57 -3.22
C THR A 42 -14.13 -6.32 -2.31
N GLU A 43 -14.39 -7.24 -1.39
CA GLU A 43 -15.57 -7.18 -0.52
C GLU A 43 -15.59 -5.88 0.32
N SER A 44 -14.47 -5.48 0.91
CA SER A 44 -14.42 -4.23 1.68
C SER A 44 -14.68 -3.00 0.81
N TYR A 45 -14.22 -2.99 -0.46
CA TYR A 45 -14.54 -1.90 -1.39
C TYR A 45 -16.04 -1.86 -1.75
N VAL A 46 -16.65 -3.01 -2.02
CA VAL A 46 -18.10 -3.10 -2.31
C VAL A 46 -18.91 -2.60 -1.11
N LEU A 47 -18.61 -3.09 0.09
CA LEU A 47 -19.30 -2.70 1.31
C LEU A 47 -19.10 -1.21 1.65
N GLY A 48 -17.91 -0.65 1.38
CA GLY A 48 -17.65 0.77 1.54
C GLY A 48 -18.48 1.64 0.59
N GLU A 49 -18.66 1.20 -0.67
CA GLU A 49 -19.57 1.85 -1.61
C GLU A 49 -21.04 1.71 -1.20
N LEU A 50 -21.46 0.55 -0.67
CA LEU A 50 -22.81 0.37 -0.13
C LEU A 50 -23.10 1.34 1.01
N ALA A 51 -22.18 1.45 1.98
CA ALA A 51 -22.30 2.39 3.09
C ALA A 51 -22.34 3.85 2.59
N ARG A 52 -21.46 4.23 1.65
CA ARG A 52 -21.47 5.58 1.04
C ARG A 52 -22.80 5.87 0.36
N LEU A 53 -23.30 4.95 -0.45
CA LEU A 53 -24.56 5.13 -1.19
C LEU A 53 -25.77 5.17 -0.27
N ALA A 54 -25.83 4.33 0.76
CA ALA A 54 -26.89 4.35 1.77
C ALA A 54 -26.93 5.70 2.50
N LEU A 55 -25.76 6.23 2.91
CA LEU A 55 -25.65 7.57 3.50
C LEU A 55 -26.22 8.65 2.57
N GLN A 56 -25.82 8.62 1.29
CA GLN A 56 -26.29 9.61 0.31
C GLN A 56 -27.78 9.50 0.02
N GLN A 57 -28.35 8.30 -0.04
CA GLN A 57 -29.79 8.09 -0.17
C GLN A 57 -30.55 8.61 1.05
N GLY A 58 -29.96 8.52 2.24
CA GLY A 58 -30.48 9.12 3.47
C GLY A 58 -30.21 10.62 3.61
N GLY A 59 -29.75 11.31 2.56
CA GLY A 59 -29.49 12.75 2.56
C GLY A 59 -28.20 13.19 3.26
N VAL A 60 -27.32 12.25 3.61
CA VAL A 60 -26.03 12.53 4.28
C VAL A 60 -24.92 12.53 3.23
N ALA A 61 -24.23 13.66 3.09
CA ALA A 61 -23.07 13.75 2.21
C ALA A 61 -21.98 12.78 2.69
N ALA A 62 -21.52 11.90 1.80
CA ALA A 62 -20.51 10.90 2.12
C ALA A 62 -19.54 10.67 0.96
N VAL A 63 -18.28 10.39 1.28
CA VAL A 63 -17.19 10.10 0.34
C VAL A 63 -16.52 8.79 0.74
N HIS A 64 -16.25 7.93 -0.25
CA HIS A 64 -15.54 6.67 -0.02
C HIS A 64 -14.04 6.83 -0.27
N ARG A 65 -13.25 6.55 0.76
CA ARG A 65 -11.79 6.45 0.76
C ARG A 65 -11.40 4.98 0.60
N GLN A 66 -11.33 4.58 -0.65
CA GLN A 66 -10.98 3.22 -1.04
C GLN A 66 -9.54 2.87 -0.62
N GLY A 67 -9.35 1.68 -0.04
CA GLY A 67 -8.05 0.98 -0.07
C GLY A 67 -6.98 1.61 0.81
N LEU A 68 -7.41 2.21 1.92
CA LEU A 68 -6.53 2.92 2.85
C LEU A 68 -5.43 2.02 3.43
N GLY A 69 -5.72 0.74 3.62
CA GLY A 69 -4.77 -0.23 4.16
C GLY A 69 -5.44 -1.46 4.76
N ASN A 70 -4.74 -2.10 5.69
CA ASN A 70 -5.27 -3.22 6.48
C ASN A 70 -5.90 -2.68 7.78
N THR A 71 -6.44 -3.59 8.60
CA THR A 71 -7.12 -3.30 9.87
C THR A 71 -6.45 -2.20 10.72
N ALA A 72 -5.16 -2.31 11.01
CA ALA A 72 -4.45 -1.34 11.86
C ALA A 72 -4.39 0.08 11.25
N ILE A 73 -4.33 0.19 9.91
CA ILE A 73 -4.35 1.48 9.21
C ILE A 73 -5.73 2.12 9.33
N LEU A 74 -6.79 1.34 9.12
CA LEU A 74 -8.17 1.81 9.21
C LEU A 74 -8.54 2.19 10.66
N GLU A 75 -8.07 1.43 11.65
CA GLU A 75 -8.21 1.77 13.08
C GLU A 75 -7.57 3.13 13.38
N GLN A 76 -6.32 3.33 12.97
CA GLN A 76 -5.64 4.62 13.18
C GLN A 76 -6.33 5.76 12.43
N ALA A 77 -6.87 5.49 11.24
CA ALA A 77 -7.64 6.46 10.46
C ALA A 77 -8.95 6.86 11.17
N LEU A 78 -9.67 5.91 11.80
CA LEU A 78 -10.82 6.22 12.66
C LEU A 78 -10.42 7.07 13.86
N ARG A 79 -9.36 6.68 14.58
CA ARG A 79 -8.90 7.37 15.81
C ARG A 79 -8.38 8.79 15.53
N SER A 80 -7.78 9.00 14.36
CA SER A 80 -7.31 10.32 13.91
C SER A 80 -8.38 11.15 13.18
N GLY A 81 -9.60 10.61 12.99
CA GLY A 81 -10.70 11.30 12.31
C GLY A 81 -10.52 11.46 10.80
N GLN A 82 -9.62 10.69 10.18
CA GLN A 82 -9.45 10.66 8.71
C GLN A 82 -10.58 9.91 8.02
N ILE A 83 -11.19 8.95 8.73
CA ILE A 83 -12.44 8.28 8.37
C ILE A 83 -13.38 8.25 9.56
N ASP A 84 -14.67 8.11 9.29
CA ASP A 84 -15.72 8.06 10.31
C ASP A 84 -16.27 6.64 10.52
N LEU A 85 -16.27 5.83 9.47
CA LEU A 85 -16.68 4.42 9.51
C LEU A 85 -16.05 3.61 8.38
N TYR A 86 -15.98 2.29 8.56
CA TYR A 86 -15.64 1.35 7.49
C TYR A 86 -16.20 -0.06 7.78
N PRO A 87 -16.34 -0.93 6.77
CA PRO A 87 -16.73 -2.33 6.96
C PRO A 87 -15.63 -3.15 7.64
N GLU A 88 -15.98 -3.87 8.71
CA GLU A 88 -15.07 -4.67 9.51
C GLU A 88 -15.76 -5.97 9.99
N TYR A 89 -14.99 -6.93 10.49
CA TYR A 89 -15.47 -8.24 10.91
C TYR A 89 -15.30 -8.43 12.41
N THR A 90 -16.30 -9.02 13.06
CA THR A 90 -16.31 -9.22 14.52
C THR A 90 -15.06 -9.96 15.02
N GLY A 91 -14.67 -11.06 14.37
CA GLY A 91 -13.47 -11.82 14.73
C GLY A 91 -12.18 -11.01 14.61
N THR A 92 -12.07 -10.15 13.59
CA THR A 92 -10.94 -9.24 13.39
C THR A 92 -10.89 -8.16 14.46
N ILE A 93 -12.03 -7.58 14.84
CA ILE A 93 -12.11 -6.60 15.95
C ILE A 93 -11.56 -7.22 17.24
N VAL A 94 -12.00 -8.42 17.58
CA VAL A 94 -11.59 -9.10 18.82
C VAL A 94 -10.09 -9.37 18.83
N ARG A 95 -9.55 -9.93 17.74
CA ARG A 95 -8.18 -10.42 17.69
C ARG A 95 -7.17 -9.31 17.40
N GLU A 96 -7.47 -8.43 16.46
CA GLU A 96 -6.52 -7.45 15.96
C GLU A 96 -6.62 -6.10 16.67
N LEU A 97 -7.82 -5.58 16.92
CA LEU A 97 -8.00 -4.30 17.62
C LEU A 97 -7.92 -4.47 19.13
N LEU A 98 -8.74 -5.39 19.66
CA LEU A 98 -8.87 -5.58 21.10
C LEU A 98 -7.78 -6.48 21.68
N LYS A 99 -6.99 -7.17 20.83
CA LYS A 99 -5.93 -8.12 21.21
C LYS A 99 -6.43 -9.18 22.21
N ARG A 100 -7.67 -9.63 22.04
CA ARG A 100 -8.32 -10.64 22.88
C ARG A 100 -8.28 -12.00 22.19
N GLN A 101 -8.12 -13.04 23.00
CA GLN A 101 -8.17 -14.43 22.57
C GLN A 101 -9.27 -15.14 23.36
N PRO A 102 -10.48 -15.28 22.78
CA PRO A 102 -11.52 -16.08 23.38
C PRO A 102 -11.07 -17.53 23.55
N ALA A 103 -11.57 -18.20 24.59
CA ALA A 103 -11.34 -19.64 24.75
C ALA A 103 -11.84 -20.42 23.52
N PRO A 104 -11.18 -21.53 23.15
CA PRO A 104 -11.65 -22.40 22.07
C PRO A 104 -13.11 -22.82 22.29
N GLY A 105 -13.97 -22.62 21.28
CA GLY A 105 -15.40 -22.96 21.35
C GLY A 105 -16.28 -21.95 22.10
N ALA A 106 -15.73 -20.82 22.58
CA ALA A 106 -16.55 -19.74 23.12
C ALA A 106 -17.48 -19.16 22.03
N PRO A 107 -18.73 -18.79 22.36
CA PRO A 107 -19.61 -18.14 21.40
C PRO A 107 -18.99 -16.81 20.93
N PRO A 108 -19.28 -16.37 19.69
CA PRO A 108 -18.85 -15.07 19.22
C PRO A 108 -19.44 -13.97 20.12
N PRO A 109 -18.69 -12.89 20.41
CA PRO A 109 -19.18 -11.84 21.29
C PRO A 109 -20.39 -11.14 20.68
N THR A 110 -21.34 -10.79 21.54
CA THR A 110 -22.49 -9.98 21.15
C THR A 110 -22.05 -8.57 20.75
N LEU A 111 -22.87 -7.87 19.97
CA LEU A 111 -22.60 -6.48 19.59
C LEU A 111 -22.48 -5.56 20.82
N ALA A 112 -23.23 -5.85 21.88
CA ALA A 112 -23.16 -5.11 23.14
C ALA A 112 -21.83 -5.32 23.88
N GLU A 113 -21.33 -6.56 23.93
CA GLU A 113 -20.00 -6.87 24.49
C GLU A 113 -18.89 -6.21 23.68
N LEU A 114 -18.95 -6.31 22.34
CA LEU A 114 -18.00 -5.65 21.44
C LEU A 114 -17.96 -4.13 21.69
N ASN A 115 -19.12 -3.49 21.81
CA ASN A 115 -19.21 -2.05 22.05
C ASN A 115 -18.72 -1.64 23.44
N THR A 116 -18.89 -2.51 24.45
CA THR A 116 -18.29 -2.30 25.77
C THR A 116 -16.76 -2.28 25.68
N TRP A 117 -16.18 -3.18 24.87
CA TRP A 117 -14.73 -3.27 24.71
C TRP A 117 -14.14 -2.20 23.80
N LEU A 118 -14.92 -1.70 22.83
CA LEU A 118 -14.51 -0.64 21.91
C LEU A 118 -14.65 0.78 22.50
N ALA A 119 -15.51 0.96 23.52
CA ALA A 119 -15.77 2.27 24.13
C ALA A 119 -14.50 3.02 24.59
N PRO A 120 -13.50 2.39 25.24
CA PRO A 120 -12.25 3.07 25.62
C PRO A 120 -11.43 3.59 24.42
N LEU A 121 -11.64 3.03 23.23
CA LEU A 121 -10.98 3.47 22.00
C LEU A 121 -11.75 4.61 21.30
N GLY A 122 -12.92 5.00 21.81
CA GLY A 122 -13.82 5.96 21.17
C GLY A 122 -14.51 5.40 19.93
N LEU A 123 -14.60 4.06 19.82
CA LEU A 123 -15.17 3.36 18.67
C LEU A 123 -16.42 2.56 19.07
N LYS A 124 -17.22 2.19 18.07
CA LYS A 124 -18.34 1.25 18.21
C LYS A 124 -18.53 0.45 16.93
N ALA A 125 -18.91 -0.81 17.05
CA ALA A 125 -19.44 -1.62 15.98
C ALA A 125 -20.97 -1.47 15.94
N ALA A 126 -21.51 -1.27 14.75
CA ALA A 126 -22.96 -1.22 14.53
C ALA A 126 -23.31 -1.77 13.14
N VAL A 127 -24.61 -1.86 12.85
CA VAL A 127 -25.14 -2.29 11.54
C VAL A 127 -24.54 -3.64 11.11
N PRO A 128 -24.86 -4.76 11.79
CA PRO A 128 -24.52 -6.09 11.29
C PRO A 128 -25.10 -6.27 9.89
N LEU A 129 -24.26 -6.56 8.90
CA LEU A 129 -24.63 -6.51 7.49
C LEU A 129 -25.44 -7.73 7.03
N GLY A 130 -25.28 -8.86 7.70
CA GLY A 130 -26.11 -10.06 7.51
C GLY A 130 -25.38 -11.33 7.07
N PHE A 131 -24.07 -11.26 6.82
CA PHE A 131 -23.28 -12.39 6.35
C PHE A 131 -22.01 -12.60 7.18
N ASN A 132 -21.46 -13.82 7.06
CA ASN A 132 -20.22 -14.25 7.69
C ASN A 132 -19.16 -14.51 6.62
N ASN A 133 -17.95 -13.99 6.85
CA ASN A 133 -16.79 -14.24 5.99
C ASN A 133 -15.68 -14.94 6.77
N SER A 134 -15.75 -16.27 6.82
CA SER A 134 -14.81 -17.09 7.57
C SER A 134 -13.87 -17.85 6.64
N TYR A 135 -12.75 -18.33 7.20
CA TYR A 135 -11.95 -19.37 6.57
C TYR A 135 -12.80 -20.63 6.34
N ALA A 136 -12.50 -21.29 5.24
CA ALA A 136 -12.95 -22.64 4.93
C ALA A 136 -11.85 -23.37 4.13
N LEU A 137 -12.05 -24.66 3.89
CA LEU A 137 -11.22 -25.44 2.98
C LEU A 137 -12.03 -25.83 1.75
N ALA A 138 -11.40 -25.81 0.58
CA ALA A 138 -12.04 -26.16 -0.67
C ALA A 138 -11.20 -27.10 -1.54
N LEU A 139 -11.89 -27.97 -2.27
CA LEU A 139 -11.34 -28.79 -3.36
C LEU A 139 -12.02 -28.43 -4.68
N ARG A 140 -11.48 -28.92 -5.80
CA ARG A 140 -12.23 -28.98 -7.06
C ARG A 140 -13.44 -29.88 -6.88
N GLU A 141 -14.60 -29.48 -7.43
CA GLU A 141 -15.84 -30.27 -7.30
C GLU A 141 -15.66 -31.72 -7.79
N ALA A 142 -14.96 -31.90 -8.92
CA ALA A 142 -14.68 -33.24 -9.46
C ALA A 142 -13.86 -34.12 -8.50
N ASP A 143 -12.91 -33.54 -7.75
CA ASP A 143 -12.12 -34.29 -6.78
C ASP A 143 -12.90 -34.59 -5.50
N ALA A 144 -13.74 -33.66 -5.05
CA ALA A 144 -14.62 -33.90 -3.92
C ALA A 144 -15.59 -35.06 -4.21
N GLN A 145 -16.16 -35.10 -5.42
CA GLN A 145 -17.02 -36.21 -5.87
C GLN A 145 -16.25 -37.52 -5.98
N ARG A 146 -15.05 -37.51 -6.58
CA ARG A 146 -14.18 -38.69 -6.70
C ARG A 146 -13.78 -39.28 -5.34
N LEU A 147 -13.56 -38.42 -4.35
CA LEU A 147 -13.19 -38.81 -2.98
C LEU A 147 -14.42 -39.08 -2.09
N GLY A 148 -15.62 -38.71 -2.51
CA GLY A 148 -16.85 -38.84 -1.71
C GLY A 148 -16.88 -37.93 -0.48
N VAL A 149 -16.23 -36.75 -0.53
CA VAL A 149 -16.09 -35.85 0.62
C VAL A 149 -16.91 -34.57 0.47
N ALA A 150 -17.64 -34.21 1.53
CA ALA A 150 -18.40 -32.96 1.62
C ALA A 150 -18.16 -32.19 2.93
N THR A 151 -17.48 -32.80 3.90
CA THR A 151 -17.21 -32.22 5.21
C THR A 151 -15.74 -32.37 5.59
N LEU A 152 -15.29 -31.57 6.56
CA LEU A 152 -13.93 -31.66 7.09
C LEU A 152 -13.68 -33.02 7.76
N SER A 153 -14.66 -33.55 8.50
CA SER A 153 -14.57 -34.91 9.06
C SER A 153 -14.45 -35.99 7.99
N ALA A 154 -15.12 -35.84 6.84
CA ALA A 154 -15.01 -36.80 5.74
C ALA A 154 -13.60 -36.82 5.12
N VAL A 155 -12.94 -35.66 5.04
CA VAL A 155 -11.54 -35.58 4.61
C VAL A 155 -10.61 -36.23 5.63
N ALA A 156 -10.85 -36.03 6.93
CA ALA A 156 -10.08 -36.68 8.01
C ALA A 156 -10.24 -38.20 8.02
N ALA A 157 -11.40 -38.72 7.59
CA ALA A 157 -11.70 -40.14 7.51
C ALA A 157 -11.17 -40.83 6.23
N LEU A 158 -10.50 -40.10 5.33
CA LEU A 158 -9.93 -40.69 4.12
C LEU A 158 -8.89 -41.77 4.48
N PRO A 159 -8.78 -42.85 3.68
CA PRO A 159 -7.73 -43.85 3.86
C PRO A 159 -6.35 -43.19 3.87
N ALA A 160 -5.44 -43.66 4.74
CA ALA A 160 -4.12 -43.03 4.93
C ALA A 160 -3.32 -42.86 3.62
N ALA A 161 -3.39 -43.84 2.71
CA ALA A 161 -2.75 -43.75 1.39
C ALA A 161 -3.33 -42.64 0.49
N THR A 162 -4.64 -42.36 0.64
CA THR A 162 -5.33 -41.28 -0.09
C THR A 162 -5.05 -39.94 0.55
N ALA A 163 -5.11 -39.84 1.89
CA ALA A 163 -4.80 -38.62 2.62
C ALA A 163 -3.35 -38.16 2.37
N ALA A 164 -2.39 -39.09 2.36
CA ALA A 164 -0.99 -38.81 2.06
C ALA A 164 -0.74 -38.31 0.62
N ARG A 165 -1.70 -38.49 -0.30
CA ARG A 165 -1.63 -38.00 -1.69
C ARG A 165 -2.33 -36.66 -1.88
N LEU A 166 -3.18 -36.23 -0.94
CA LEU A 166 -3.84 -34.94 -1.00
C LEU A 166 -2.80 -33.86 -0.71
N ARG A 167 -2.53 -32.98 -1.69
CA ARG A 167 -1.51 -31.92 -1.57
C ARG A 167 -2.16 -30.60 -1.17
N PRO A 168 -2.04 -30.14 0.09
CA PRO A 168 -2.61 -28.87 0.50
C PRO A 168 -1.72 -27.71 0.01
N GLY A 169 -2.34 -26.68 -0.57
CA GLY A 169 -1.72 -25.40 -0.89
C GLY A 169 -2.35 -24.32 -0.04
N LEU A 170 -1.73 -23.99 1.08
CA LEU A 170 -2.34 -23.14 2.11
C LEU A 170 -1.65 -21.78 2.20
N SER A 171 -2.40 -20.74 2.53
CA SER A 171 -1.86 -19.40 2.76
C SER A 171 -0.88 -19.38 3.94
N HIS A 172 0.11 -18.50 3.87
CA HIS A 172 1.11 -18.35 4.94
C HIS A 172 0.45 -18.00 6.28
N GLU A 173 -0.61 -17.19 6.26
CA GLU A 173 -1.35 -16.83 7.48
C GLU A 173 -2.10 -18.03 8.04
N PHE A 174 -2.81 -18.77 7.20
CA PHE A 174 -3.58 -19.93 7.66
C PHE A 174 -2.70 -21.02 8.28
N LEU A 175 -1.46 -21.17 7.80
CA LEU A 175 -0.49 -22.13 8.35
C LEU A 175 -0.03 -21.82 9.78
N VAL A 176 -0.03 -20.56 10.20
CA VAL A 176 0.55 -20.14 11.49
C VAL A 176 -0.50 -19.80 12.55
N ARG A 177 -1.76 -19.59 12.15
CA ARG A 177 -2.83 -19.16 13.05
C ARG A 177 -3.34 -20.29 13.94
N ALA A 178 -3.67 -19.96 15.19
CA ALA A 178 -4.30 -20.91 16.11
C ALA A 178 -5.69 -21.37 15.64
N ASP A 179 -6.45 -20.48 15.00
CA ASP A 179 -7.72 -20.79 14.31
C ASP A 179 -7.52 -21.16 12.83
N GLY A 180 -6.29 -21.49 12.45
CA GLY A 180 -5.91 -21.95 11.11
C GLY A 180 -5.55 -23.44 11.09
N TRP A 181 -4.60 -23.80 10.25
CA TRP A 181 -4.19 -25.19 9.99
C TRP A 181 -3.81 -25.99 11.24
N PRO A 182 -2.97 -25.50 12.18
CA PRO A 182 -2.59 -26.27 13.37
C PRO A 182 -3.79 -26.64 14.25
N GLY A 183 -4.68 -25.69 14.51
CA GLY A 183 -5.89 -25.94 15.30
C GLY A 183 -6.87 -26.87 14.58
N LEU A 184 -6.97 -26.74 13.25
CA LEU A 184 -7.85 -27.59 12.45
C LEU A 184 -7.36 -29.05 12.44
N GLN A 185 -6.04 -29.26 12.29
CA GLN A 185 -5.43 -30.59 12.40
C GLN A 185 -5.71 -31.23 13.76
N GLN A 186 -5.60 -30.45 14.84
CA GLN A 186 -5.88 -30.94 16.19
C GLN A 186 -7.36 -31.29 16.39
N ARG A 187 -8.28 -30.44 15.88
CA ARG A 187 -9.72 -30.61 16.07
C ARG A 187 -10.29 -31.80 15.28
N TYR A 188 -9.82 -31.98 14.04
CA TYR A 188 -10.35 -32.98 13.11
C TYR A 188 -9.47 -34.22 12.96
N GLY A 189 -8.22 -34.19 13.43
CA GLY A 189 -7.26 -35.27 13.20
C GLY A 189 -6.75 -35.33 11.76
N LEU A 190 -6.71 -34.20 11.04
CA LEU A 190 -6.29 -34.15 9.64
C LEU A 190 -4.79 -34.47 9.48
N GLN A 191 -4.49 -35.53 8.72
CA GLN A 191 -3.12 -35.94 8.39
C GLN A 191 -2.85 -36.04 6.86
N PRO A 192 -3.08 -34.96 6.07
CA PRO A 192 -2.69 -34.97 4.66
C PRO A 192 -1.18 -34.80 4.48
N ALA A 193 -0.71 -34.77 3.24
CA ALA A 193 0.67 -34.39 2.92
C ALA A 193 1.02 -33.01 3.51
N ALA A 194 2.31 -32.78 3.75
CA ALA A 194 2.79 -31.49 4.25
C ALA A 194 2.31 -30.35 3.33
N PRO A 195 1.69 -29.30 3.90
CA PRO A 195 1.13 -28.22 3.09
C PRO A 195 2.25 -27.38 2.46
N ARG A 196 2.02 -26.96 1.21
CA ARG A 196 2.86 -25.96 0.54
C ARG A 196 2.31 -24.57 0.88
N ALA A 197 3.18 -23.71 1.40
CA ALA A 197 2.83 -22.30 1.62
C ALA A 197 2.69 -21.57 0.27
N LEU A 198 1.52 -20.99 0.02
CA LEU A 198 1.21 -20.22 -1.19
C LEU A 198 0.64 -18.85 -0.80
N ASP A 199 0.59 -17.93 -1.76
CA ASP A 199 -0.25 -16.75 -1.65
C ASP A 199 -1.72 -17.13 -1.92
N HIS A 200 -2.68 -16.47 -1.26
CA HIS A 200 -4.11 -16.79 -1.36
C HIS A 200 -4.62 -16.77 -2.81
N GLY A 201 -4.26 -15.75 -3.58
CA GLY A 201 -4.66 -15.65 -4.99
C GLY A 201 -3.99 -16.69 -5.87
N LEU A 202 -2.72 -17.01 -5.59
CA LEU A 202 -1.97 -18.05 -6.32
C LEU A 202 -2.46 -19.47 -5.99
N ALA A 203 -3.01 -19.69 -4.80
CA ALA A 203 -3.57 -20.99 -4.40
C ALA A 203 -4.70 -21.43 -5.33
N TYR A 204 -5.58 -20.51 -5.75
CA TYR A 204 -6.62 -20.78 -6.74
C TYR A 204 -6.06 -21.19 -8.10
N GLN A 205 -5.00 -20.52 -8.57
CA GLN A 205 -4.35 -20.85 -9.85
C GLN A 205 -3.65 -22.22 -9.78
N ALA A 206 -2.95 -22.49 -8.68
CA ALA A 206 -2.29 -23.76 -8.43
C ALA A 206 -3.32 -24.92 -8.33
N LEU A 207 -4.47 -24.67 -7.70
CA LEU A 207 -5.58 -25.61 -7.64
C LEU A 207 -6.15 -25.84 -9.05
N ALA A 208 -6.41 -24.79 -9.83
CA ALA A 208 -6.93 -24.94 -11.20
C ALA A 208 -5.96 -25.73 -12.11
N GLN A 209 -4.65 -25.57 -11.91
CA GLN A 209 -3.60 -26.28 -12.67
C GLN A 209 -3.28 -27.69 -12.13
N GLY A 210 -3.97 -28.15 -11.08
CA GLY A 210 -3.72 -29.47 -10.48
C GLY A 210 -2.37 -29.59 -9.76
N GLN A 211 -1.75 -28.48 -9.38
CA GLN A 211 -0.49 -28.47 -8.62
C GLN A 211 -0.72 -28.75 -7.12
N VAL A 212 -1.89 -28.36 -6.62
CA VAL A 212 -2.40 -28.65 -5.27
C VAL A 212 -3.83 -29.17 -5.38
N ASP A 213 -4.37 -29.79 -4.33
CA ASP A 213 -5.68 -30.46 -4.36
C ASP A 213 -6.67 -29.91 -3.34
N LEU A 214 -6.16 -29.19 -2.33
CA LEU A 214 -6.90 -28.62 -1.23
C LEU A 214 -6.31 -27.24 -0.92
N ILE A 215 -7.14 -26.20 -0.80
CA ILE A 215 -6.68 -24.85 -0.46
C ILE A 215 -7.56 -24.26 0.65
N ASP A 216 -7.04 -23.30 1.40
CA ASP A 216 -7.87 -22.41 2.21
C ASP A 216 -8.52 -21.35 1.31
N VAL A 217 -9.77 -21.03 1.64
CA VAL A 217 -10.60 -20.03 0.96
C VAL A 217 -11.31 -19.18 2.00
N TYR A 218 -11.76 -18.00 1.60
CA TYR A 218 -12.78 -17.27 2.34
C TYR A 218 -14.18 -17.67 1.83
N SER A 219 -15.15 -17.81 2.73
CA SER A 219 -16.50 -18.29 2.37
C SER A 219 -17.21 -17.42 1.32
N THR A 220 -16.82 -16.16 1.19
CA THR A 220 -17.40 -15.20 0.23
C THR A 220 -16.55 -14.98 -1.03
N ASP A 221 -15.46 -15.74 -1.23
CA ASP A 221 -14.58 -15.58 -2.38
C ASP A 221 -15.28 -15.91 -3.70
N ALA A 222 -15.26 -14.97 -4.65
CA ALA A 222 -15.86 -15.14 -5.98
C ALA A 222 -15.27 -16.32 -6.77
N GLN A 223 -14.02 -16.66 -6.49
CA GLN A 223 -13.26 -17.72 -7.13
C GLN A 223 -13.87 -19.12 -6.91
N ILE A 224 -14.58 -19.30 -5.79
CA ILE A 224 -15.25 -20.56 -5.46
C ILE A 224 -16.25 -20.93 -6.55
N GLY A 225 -17.12 -19.98 -6.92
CA GLY A 225 -18.10 -20.16 -7.99
C GLY A 225 -17.44 -20.30 -9.36
N ARG A 226 -16.47 -19.42 -9.67
CA ARG A 226 -15.78 -19.41 -10.98
C ARG A 226 -15.11 -20.72 -11.33
N LEU A 227 -14.44 -21.34 -10.35
CA LEU A 227 -13.66 -22.55 -10.54
C LEU A 227 -14.46 -23.82 -10.23
N GLY A 228 -15.74 -23.70 -9.85
CA GLY A 228 -16.57 -24.83 -9.46
C GLY A 228 -15.95 -25.60 -8.30
N LEU A 229 -15.69 -24.92 -7.19
CA LEU A 229 -15.07 -25.52 -6.02
C LEU A 229 -16.10 -26.03 -5.04
N ARG A 230 -15.81 -27.18 -4.42
CA ARG A 230 -16.52 -27.69 -3.25
C ARG A 230 -15.90 -27.10 -2.00
N VAL A 231 -16.63 -26.21 -1.33
CA VAL A 231 -16.30 -25.79 0.05
C VAL A 231 -16.72 -26.91 1.00
N LEU A 232 -15.78 -27.37 1.83
CA LEU A 232 -16.02 -28.41 2.83
C LEU A 232 -16.79 -27.83 4.02
N ARG A 233 -17.86 -28.50 4.42
CA ARG A 233 -18.62 -28.10 5.61
C ARG A 233 -17.82 -28.36 6.89
N ASP A 234 -17.72 -27.34 7.74
CA ASP A 234 -17.16 -27.41 9.09
C ASP A 234 -18.17 -28.01 10.07
N ASP A 235 -18.28 -29.34 10.08
CA ASP A 235 -19.31 -30.07 10.82
C ASP A 235 -19.09 -30.14 12.35
N LEU A 236 -17.88 -29.82 12.82
CA LEU A 236 -17.53 -29.73 14.24
C LEU A 236 -17.44 -28.28 14.76
N GLY A 237 -17.76 -27.28 13.92
CA GLY A 237 -17.80 -25.86 14.28
C GLY A 237 -16.46 -25.31 14.77
N PHE A 238 -15.37 -25.60 14.06
CA PHE A 238 -14.03 -25.13 14.41
C PHE A 238 -13.82 -23.65 14.09
N PHE A 239 -14.26 -23.20 12.91
CA PHE A 239 -13.95 -21.86 12.44
C PHE A 239 -14.82 -20.82 13.18
N PRO A 240 -14.20 -19.77 13.75
CA PRO A 240 -14.96 -18.72 14.40
C PRO A 240 -15.73 -17.91 13.37
N ARG A 241 -16.86 -17.32 13.78
CA ARG A 241 -17.60 -16.38 12.93
C ARG A 241 -16.87 -15.05 12.81
N TYR A 242 -16.85 -14.54 11.60
CA TYR A 242 -16.39 -13.22 11.19
C TYR A 242 -17.59 -12.53 10.55
N ASP A 243 -18.56 -12.17 11.38
CA ASP A 243 -19.76 -11.46 10.94
C ASP A 243 -19.39 -10.04 10.52
N ALA A 244 -19.85 -9.63 9.34
CA ALA A 244 -19.56 -8.30 8.81
C ALA A 244 -20.41 -7.23 9.52
N VAL A 245 -19.76 -6.16 9.96
CA VAL A 245 -20.34 -5.02 10.67
C VAL A 245 -19.75 -3.72 10.12
N LEU A 246 -20.34 -2.57 10.46
CA LEU A 246 -19.70 -1.27 10.28
C LEU A 246 -19.00 -0.87 11.58
N LEU A 247 -17.68 -0.78 11.55
CA LEU A 247 -16.91 -0.18 12.65
C LEU A 247 -16.83 1.33 12.43
N MET A 248 -17.13 2.10 13.46
CA MET A 248 -17.28 3.54 13.35
C MET A 248 -16.85 4.26 14.62
N ARG A 249 -16.65 5.57 14.49
CA ARG A 249 -16.43 6.45 15.65
C ARG A 249 -17.68 6.48 16.53
N ALA A 250 -17.50 6.52 17.84
CA ALA A 250 -18.61 6.53 18.78
C ALA A 250 -19.56 7.72 18.58
N ASN A 251 -19.00 8.87 18.16
CA ASN A 251 -19.69 10.13 17.94
C ASN A 251 -20.26 10.32 16.52
N LEU A 252 -20.40 9.25 15.72
CA LEU A 252 -21.03 9.34 14.40
C LEU A 252 -22.44 9.97 14.51
N PRO A 253 -22.80 10.96 13.68
CA PRO A 253 -24.09 11.66 13.77
C PRO A 253 -25.30 10.71 13.66
N ALA A 254 -26.35 10.99 14.41
CA ALA A 254 -27.57 10.17 14.43
C ALA A 254 -28.22 10.03 13.04
N ALA A 255 -28.20 11.10 12.23
CA ALA A 255 -28.69 11.06 10.84
C ALA A 255 -27.90 10.07 9.97
N ALA A 256 -26.57 9.99 10.14
CA ALA A 256 -25.73 9.04 9.43
C ALA A 256 -26.02 7.60 9.86
N LEU A 257 -26.23 7.35 11.15
CA LEU A 257 -26.66 6.03 11.65
C LEU A 257 -28.02 5.61 11.08
N ALA A 258 -28.99 6.53 11.07
CA ALA A 258 -30.32 6.28 10.50
C ALA A 258 -30.24 5.96 9.00
N ALA A 259 -29.38 6.66 8.25
CA ALA A 259 -29.17 6.41 6.83
C ALA A 259 -28.48 5.07 6.53
N LEU A 260 -27.72 4.51 7.48
CA LEU A 260 -27.07 3.19 7.35
C LEU A 260 -27.96 2.03 7.81
N ALA A 261 -29.00 2.28 8.61
CA ALA A 261 -29.88 1.25 9.15
C ALA A 261 -30.50 0.30 8.09
N PRO A 262 -30.85 0.75 6.87
CA PRO A 262 -31.36 -0.15 5.82
C PRO A 262 -30.39 -1.25 5.38
N LEU A 263 -29.09 -1.14 5.66
CA LEU A 263 -28.12 -2.20 5.35
C LEU A 263 -28.16 -3.35 6.36
N GLN A 264 -28.76 -3.14 7.54
CA GLN A 264 -28.68 -4.08 8.64
C GLN A 264 -29.38 -5.41 8.30
N GLY A 265 -28.62 -6.50 8.23
CA GLY A 265 -29.12 -7.85 7.98
C GLY A 265 -29.60 -8.12 6.56
N HIS A 266 -29.31 -7.25 5.59
CA HIS A 266 -29.84 -7.35 4.22
C HIS A 266 -28.86 -7.97 3.23
N ILE A 267 -27.57 -8.12 3.59
CA ILE A 267 -26.56 -8.73 2.75
C ILE A 267 -26.34 -10.15 3.26
N ASP A 268 -26.88 -11.14 2.55
CA ASP A 268 -26.56 -12.55 2.81
C ASP A 268 -25.27 -12.98 2.08
N GLU A 269 -24.76 -14.16 2.41
CA GLU A 269 -23.50 -14.70 1.85
C GLU A 269 -23.59 -14.84 0.32
N ALA A 270 -24.74 -15.26 -0.21
CA ALA A 270 -24.93 -15.46 -1.65
C ALA A 270 -24.89 -14.13 -2.41
N ALA A 271 -25.54 -13.10 -1.89
CA ALA A 271 -25.49 -11.75 -2.44
C ALA A 271 -24.06 -11.20 -2.37
N MET A 272 -23.35 -11.42 -1.27
CA MET A 272 -21.96 -10.97 -1.15
C MET A 272 -21.04 -11.66 -2.17
N ILE A 273 -21.15 -12.98 -2.32
CA ILE A 273 -20.42 -13.76 -3.34
C ILE A 273 -20.73 -13.21 -4.75
N ALA A 274 -22.01 -12.97 -5.06
CA ALA A 274 -22.41 -12.43 -6.36
C ALA A 274 -21.84 -11.03 -6.61
N MET A 275 -21.81 -10.17 -5.60
CA MET A 275 -21.20 -8.85 -5.71
C MET A 275 -19.68 -8.92 -5.88
N ASN A 276 -18.99 -9.80 -5.15
CA ASN A 276 -17.55 -10.02 -5.32
C ASN A 276 -17.25 -10.54 -6.75
N ALA A 277 -18.06 -11.47 -7.25
CA ALA A 277 -17.93 -12.01 -8.60
C ALA A 277 -18.15 -10.96 -9.68
N ALA A 278 -19.17 -10.11 -9.52
CA ALA A 278 -19.43 -9.01 -10.45
C ALA A 278 -18.23 -8.07 -10.60
N VAL A 279 -17.47 -7.85 -9.53
CA VAL A 279 -16.25 -7.03 -9.59
C VAL A 279 -15.07 -7.82 -10.15
N GLU A 280 -14.72 -8.96 -9.54
CA GLU A 280 -13.47 -9.66 -9.84
C GLU A 280 -13.47 -10.41 -11.17
N ILE A 281 -14.65 -10.86 -11.60
CA ILE A 281 -14.81 -11.69 -12.79
C ILE A 281 -15.31 -10.83 -13.95
N ASP A 282 -16.38 -10.07 -13.72
CA ASP A 282 -17.00 -9.27 -14.78
C ASP A 282 -16.37 -7.88 -14.93
N GLY A 283 -15.47 -7.49 -14.02
CA GLY A 283 -14.79 -6.19 -14.05
C GLY A 283 -15.71 -5.00 -13.77
N ARG A 284 -16.87 -5.24 -13.14
CA ARG A 284 -17.85 -4.18 -12.89
C ARG A 284 -17.35 -3.24 -11.79
N PRO A 285 -17.53 -1.90 -11.94
CA PRO A 285 -17.14 -0.95 -10.90
C PRO A 285 -17.86 -1.18 -9.57
N PHE A 286 -17.14 -1.04 -8.45
CA PHE A 286 -17.71 -1.21 -7.09
C PHE A 286 -18.99 -0.41 -6.83
N ALA A 287 -19.00 0.86 -7.25
CA ALA A 287 -20.15 1.75 -7.04
C ALA A 287 -21.38 1.31 -7.85
N GLU A 288 -21.17 0.66 -8.99
CA GLU A 288 -22.24 0.09 -9.79
C GLU A 288 -22.83 -1.14 -9.11
N VAL A 289 -21.96 -2.07 -8.69
CA VAL A 289 -22.37 -3.30 -7.98
C VAL A 289 -23.14 -2.95 -6.71
N ALA A 290 -22.61 -2.03 -5.90
CA ALA A 290 -23.27 -1.52 -4.70
C ALA A 290 -24.61 -0.82 -5.03
N GLY A 291 -24.64 0.01 -6.08
CA GLY A 291 -25.86 0.70 -6.51
C GLY A 291 -26.95 -0.24 -7.02
N ALA A 292 -26.57 -1.30 -7.73
CA ALA A 292 -27.48 -2.33 -8.23
C ALA A 292 -28.04 -3.20 -7.08
N PHE A 293 -27.28 -3.40 -6.01
CA PHE A 293 -27.78 -4.07 -4.82
C PHE A 293 -28.81 -3.20 -4.06
N LEU A 294 -28.55 -1.89 -3.90
CA LEU A 294 -29.44 -0.97 -3.19
C LEU A 294 -30.71 -0.59 -3.96
N ARG A 295 -30.67 -0.68 -5.30
CA ARG A 295 -31.82 -0.45 -6.18
C ARG A 295 -32.16 -1.80 -6.80
N THR A 296 -33.10 -2.56 -6.26
CA THR A 296 -33.53 -3.82 -6.88
C THR A 296 -34.10 -3.60 -8.29
N GLY A 297 -33.23 -3.62 -9.31
CA GLY A 297 -33.51 -3.45 -10.74
C GLY A 297 -32.26 -3.03 -11.53
N PRO A 298 -32.04 -3.53 -12.76
CA PRO A 298 -30.80 -3.27 -13.50
C PRO A 298 -30.76 -1.81 -13.95
N ALA A 299 -29.97 -0.99 -13.26
CA ALA A 299 -29.53 0.28 -13.82
C ALA A 299 -28.46 -0.03 -14.88
N ALA A 300 -28.78 0.21 -16.16
CA ALA A 300 -27.77 0.18 -17.21
C ALA A 300 -26.68 1.21 -16.85
N ALA A 301 -25.44 0.74 -16.72
CA ALA A 301 -24.28 1.55 -16.38
C ALA A 301 -23.17 1.32 -17.42
N PRO A 302 -22.34 2.35 -17.67
CA PRO A 302 -21.41 2.38 -18.79
C PRO A 302 -20.34 1.30 -18.66
N ALA A 303 -19.79 0.87 -19.80
CA ALA A 303 -18.70 -0.09 -19.86
C ALA A 303 -17.56 0.25 -18.90
N ALA A 304 -16.93 -0.78 -18.31
CA ALA A 304 -15.76 -0.62 -17.47
C ALA A 304 -14.77 0.34 -18.15
N PRO A 305 -14.34 1.41 -17.45
CA PRO A 305 -13.51 2.45 -18.07
C PRO A 305 -12.21 1.80 -18.56
N GLY A 306 -11.93 1.91 -19.85
CA GLY A 306 -10.69 1.39 -20.41
C GLY A 306 -9.46 2.05 -19.78
N LEU A 307 -8.30 1.42 -19.94
CA LEU A 307 -7.03 1.85 -19.36
C LEU A 307 -6.75 3.37 -19.50
N LEU A 308 -7.01 3.97 -20.66
CA LEU A 308 -6.81 5.42 -20.86
C LEU A 308 -7.70 6.25 -19.95
N ALA A 309 -8.96 5.88 -19.77
CA ALA A 309 -9.88 6.58 -18.86
C ALA A 309 -9.43 6.43 -17.40
N LEU A 310 -8.90 5.26 -17.01
CA LEU A 310 -8.33 5.05 -15.67
C LEU A 310 -7.05 5.88 -15.46
N ILE A 311 -6.18 5.97 -16.46
CA ILE A 311 -4.97 6.80 -16.40
C ILE A 311 -5.36 8.27 -16.17
N PHE A 312 -6.24 8.81 -17.02
CA PHE A 312 -6.69 10.21 -16.98
C PHE A 312 -7.89 10.46 -16.04
N ALA A 313 -8.14 9.57 -15.08
CA ALA A 313 -9.23 9.77 -14.13
C ALA A 313 -9.04 11.07 -13.32
N PRO A 314 -10.12 11.70 -12.83
CA PRO A 314 -10.08 13.05 -12.22
C PRO A 314 -9.15 13.19 -11.01
N ASP A 315 -8.84 12.08 -10.34
CA ASP A 315 -7.93 12.02 -9.19
C ASP A 315 -6.44 12.03 -9.58
N LEU A 316 -6.10 11.88 -10.87
CA LEU A 316 -4.71 11.83 -11.35
C LEU A 316 -3.89 13.04 -10.86
N GLY A 317 -4.43 14.24 -10.96
CA GLY A 317 -3.72 15.46 -10.56
C GLY A 317 -3.37 15.46 -9.06
N ARG A 318 -4.29 15.00 -8.22
CA ARG A 318 -4.07 14.86 -6.78
C ARG A 318 -3.00 13.80 -6.48
N LEU A 319 -3.11 12.62 -7.10
CA LEU A 319 -2.14 11.53 -6.90
C LEU A 319 -0.75 11.93 -7.39
N LEU A 320 -0.65 12.58 -8.55
CA LEU A 320 0.61 13.09 -9.08
C LEU A 320 1.23 14.13 -8.14
N GLY A 321 0.42 15.05 -7.62
CA GLY A 321 0.85 16.06 -6.64
C GLY A 321 1.39 15.44 -5.34
N GLN A 322 0.70 14.45 -4.80
CA GLN A 322 1.16 13.71 -3.61
C GLN A 322 2.47 12.96 -3.86
N HIS A 323 2.57 12.28 -5.02
CA HIS A 323 3.77 11.54 -5.41
C HIS A 323 4.97 12.48 -5.58
N LEU A 324 4.77 13.61 -6.26
CA LEU A 324 5.78 14.65 -6.43
C LEU A 324 6.19 15.27 -5.10
N ALA A 325 5.26 15.53 -4.18
CA ALA A 325 5.57 16.08 -2.86
C ALA A 325 6.45 15.13 -2.05
N LEU A 326 6.16 13.83 -2.07
CA LEU A 326 6.97 12.80 -1.41
C LEU A 326 8.39 12.73 -2.01
N VAL A 327 8.50 12.66 -3.33
CA VAL A 327 9.78 12.53 -4.03
C VAL A 327 10.62 13.81 -3.89
N ALA A 328 10.04 14.97 -4.21
CA ALA A 328 10.77 16.24 -4.14
C ALA A 328 11.16 16.59 -2.70
N GLY A 329 10.25 16.42 -1.74
CA GLY A 329 10.53 16.68 -0.33
C GLY A 329 11.66 15.80 0.21
N SER A 330 11.61 14.49 -0.07
CA SER A 330 12.64 13.55 0.38
C SER A 330 14.01 13.83 -0.25
N VAL A 331 14.06 14.11 -1.55
CA VAL A 331 15.30 14.44 -2.26
C VAL A 331 15.88 15.76 -1.76
N LEU A 332 15.06 16.79 -1.54
CA LEU A 332 15.53 18.08 -1.00
C LEU A 332 16.15 17.93 0.39
N MET A 333 15.50 17.17 1.27
CA MET A 333 16.07 16.83 2.59
C MET A 333 17.39 16.07 2.44
N ALA A 334 17.44 15.10 1.52
CA ALA A 334 18.61 14.26 1.30
C ALA A 334 19.78 15.04 0.67
N VAL A 335 19.52 16.04 -0.17
CA VAL A 335 20.54 16.98 -0.66
C VAL A 335 21.05 17.84 0.49
N GLY A 336 20.14 18.38 1.30
CA GLY A 336 20.46 19.24 2.44
C GLY A 336 21.39 18.59 3.45
N LEU A 337 21.26 17.29 3.69
CA LEU A 337 22.14 16.54 4.59
C LEU A 337 23.28 15.78 3.86
N GLY A 338 22.95 15.12 2.74
CA GLY A 338 23.85 14.23 2.02
C GLY A 338 25.03 14.93 1.36
N VAL A 339 24.85 16.15 0.83
CA VAL A 339 25.98 16.91 0.26
C VAL A 339 26.97 17.32 1.36
N PRO A 340 26.56 17.93 2.50
CA PRO A 340 27.46 18.16 3.61
C PRO A 340 28.16 16.89 4.13
N LEU A 341 27.42 15.79 4.28
CA LEU A 341 28.00 14.51 4.70
C LEU A 341 29.03 13.99 3.70
N GLY A 342 28.78 14.09 2.39
CA GLY A 342 29.73 13.70 1.36
C GLY A 342 30.99 14.59 1.33
N VAL A 343 30.84 15.90 1.54
CA VAL A 343 31.99 16.82 1.68
C VAL A 343 32.82 16.46 2.91
N LEU A 344 32.17 16.18 4.05
CA LEU A 344 32.85 15.77 5.29
C LEU A 344 33.56 14.42 5.12
N ALA A 345 32.89 13.45 4.50
CA ALA A 345 33.41 12.13 4.20
C ALA A 345 34.68 12.21 3.35
N GLN A 346 34.69 13.08 2.35
CA GLN A 346 35.88 13.27 1.51
C GLN A 346 37.02 13.98 2.25
N ARG A 347 36.72 14.94 3.13
CA ARG A 347 37.78 15.67 3.86
C ARG A 347 38.46 14.84 4.94
N ARG A 348 37.78 13.81 5.48
CA ARG A 348 38.26 13.01 6.61
C ARG A 348 38.11 11.53 6.30
N ALA A 349 39.17 10.89 5.79
CA ALA A 349 39.17 9.49 5.36
C ALA A 349 38.52 8.51 6.36
N ARG A 350 38.82 8.65 7.67
CA ARG A 350 38.23 7.81 8.72
C ARG A 350 36.72 8.02 8.87
N LEU A 351 36.26 9.27 8.88
CA LEU A 351 34.81 9.57 8.94
C LEU A 351 34.12 9.18 7.65
N GLY A 352 34.80 9.27 6.50
CA GLY A 352 34.26 8.87 5.21
C GLY A 352 33.89 7.39 5.16
N ALA A 353 34.75 6.51 5.69
CA ALA A 353 34.43 5.08 5.80
C ALA A 353 33.15 4.85 6.63
N TRP A 354 33.03 5.50 7.79
CA TRP A 354 31.85 5.37 8.65
C TRP A 354 30.58 5.93 8.03
N VAL A 355 30.64 7.10 7.39
CA VAL A 355 29.50 7.70 6.70
C VAL A 355 29.02 6.80 5.56
N MET A 356 29.93 6.29 4.73
CA MET A 356 29.58 5.38 3.64
C MET A 356 29.00 4.07 4.15
N ALA A 357 29.54 3.51 5.23
CA ALA A 357 29.00 2.30 5.85
C ALA A 357 27.60 2.52 6.41
N ALA A 358 27.37 3.61 7.16
CA ALA A 358 26.08 3.92 7.76
C ALA A 358 24.99 4.14 6.71
N VAL A 359 25.28 4.96 5.69
CA VAL A 359 24.31 5.26 4.63
C VAL A 359 24.10 4.04 3.71
N GLY A 360 25.13 3.20 3.53
CA GLY A 360 25.00 1.93 2.81
C GLY A 360 24.09 0.93 3.54
N LEU A 361 24.32 0.73 4.85
CA LEU A 361 23.49 -0.14 5.69
C LEU A 361 22.02 0.27 5.65
N LEU A 362 21.75 1.57 5.69
CA LEU A 362 20.40 2.12 5.63
C LEU A 362 19.65 1.73 4.34
N GLN A 363 20.34 1.69 3.19
CA GLN A 363 19.76 1.27 1.92
C GLN A 363 19.57 -0.25 1.81
N THR A 364 20.29 -1.05 2.61
CA THR A 364 20.11 -2.52 2.61
C THR A 364 18.82 -2.97 3.30
N LEU A 365 18.21 -2.12 4.13
CA LEU A 365 16.93 -2.42 4.78
C LEU A 365 15.81 -2.35 3.73
N PRO A 366 15.02 -3.41 3.50
CA PRO A 366 13.88 -3.37 2.59
C PRO A 366 12.94 -2.20 2.88
N SER A 367 12.46 -1.51 1.85
CA SER A 367 11.71 -0.25 2.01
C SER A 367 10.44 -0.44 2.85
N LEU A 368 9.74 -1.56 2.64
CA LEU A 368 8.55 -1.91 3.42
C LEU A 368 8.87 -2.17 4.91
N ALA A 369 10.00 -2.81 5.20
CA ALA A 369 10.45 -3.06 6.57
C ALA A 369 10.86 -1.77 7.29
N LEU A 370 11.58 -0.89 6.58
CA LEU A 370 11.92 0.44 7.09
C LEU A 370 10.67 1.28 7.37
N LEU A 371 9.68 1.24 6.48
CA LEU A 371 8.39 1.91 6.68
C LEU A 371 7.66 1.39 7.92
N ALA A 372 7.55 0.07 8.08
CA ALA A 372 6.91 -0.54 9.25
C ALA A 372 7.60 -0.12 10.56
N PHE A 373 8.94 -0.12 10.58
CA PHE A 373 9.72 0.36 11.72
C PHE A 373 9.45 1.84 12.03
N LEU A 374 9.46 2.71 11.01
CA LEU A 374 9.22 4.14 11.20
C LEU A 374 7.80 4.42 11.70
N ILE A 375 6.80 3.66 11.25
CA ILE A 375 5.43 3.77 11.76
C ILE A 375 5.38 3.43 13.24
N ALA A 376 5.97 2.30 13.63
CA ALA A 376 6.01 1.87 15.03
C ALA A 376 6.72 2.91 15.90
N TRP A 377 7.82 3.49 15.42
CA TRP A 377 8.59 4.50 16.14
C TRP A 377 7.88 5.86 16.23
N LEU A 378 7.25 6.31 15.15
CA LEU A 378 6.58 7.62 15.09
C LEU A 378 5.16 7.59 15.67
N GLY A 379 4.56 6.40 15.84
CA GLY A 379 3.17 6.23 16.26
C GLY A 379 2.15 6.76 15.25
N ARG A 380 2.55 6.91 13.97
CA ARG A 380 1.69 7.42 12.89
C ARG A 380 2.04 6.79 11.55
N ILE A 381 1.03 6.73 10.68
CA ILE A 381 1.12 6.28 9.28
C ILE A 381 1.07 7.47 8.31
N GLY A 382 1.13 7.20 7.00
CA GLY A 382 0.91 8.20 5.96
C GLY A 382 2.16 8.93 5.52
N PHE A 383 2.03 10.23 5.24
CA PHE A 383 3.02 11.03 4.54
C PHE A 383 4.40 11.07 5.22
N LEU A 384 4.46 11.29 6.54
CA LEU A 384 5.75 11.52 7.20
C LEU A 384 6.66 10.28 7.28
N PRO A 385 6.20 9.10 7.74
CA PRO A 385 7.03 7.90 7.70
C PRO A 385 7.54 7.59 6.28
N ALA A 386 6.71 7.79 5.27
CA ALA A 386 7.08 7.64 3.87
C ALA A 386 8.15 8.65 3.43
N LEU A 387 7.97 9.93 3.74
CA LEU A 387 8.93 10.98 3.44
C LEU A 387 10.30 10.67 4.07
N LEU A 388 10.31 10.23 5.32
CA LEU A 388 11.54 9.86 6.04
C LEU A 388 12.21 8.62 5.42
N ALA A 389 11.44 7.57 5.10
CA ALA A 389 11.99 6.39 4.43
C ALA A 389 12.64 6.75 3.08
N LEU A 390 11.96 7.54 2.26
CA LEU A 390 12.47 8.00 0.96
C LEU A 390 13.69 8.92 1.11
N PHE A 391 13.71 9.77 2.14
CA PHE A 391 14.85 10.61 2.47
C PHE A 391 16.08 9.76 2.80
N LEU A 392 15.91 8.76 3.66
CA LEU A 392 16.96 7.84 4.09
C LEU A 392 17.54 7.06 2.89
N TYR A 393 16.68 6.62 1.97
CA TYR A 393 17.08 5.93 0.74
C TYR A 393 17.87 6.82 -0.24
N ALA A 394 17.48 8.10 -0.36
CA ALA A 394 18.15 9.05 -1.24
C ALA A 394 19.55 9.47 -0.76
N LEU A 395 19.90 9.22 0.52
CA LEU A 395 21.21 9.61 1.05
C LEU A 395 22.36 8.91 0.34
N LEU A 396 22.28 7.60 0.05
CA LEU A 396 23.45 6.87 -0.48
C LEU A 396 23.91 7.38 -1.84
N PRO A 397 23.03 7.49 -2.87
CA PRO A 397 23.47 7.99 -4.16
C PRO A 397 24.01 9.41 -4.07
N ILE A 398 23.41 10.28 -3.24
CA ILE A 398 23.84 11.68 -3.08
C ILE A 398 25.22 11.75 -2.40
N VAL A 399 25.41 11.08 -1.26
CA VAL A 399 26.68 11.08 -0.53
C VAL A 399 27.79 10.47 -1.39
N ARG A 400 27.53 9.31 -2.00
CA ARG A 400 28.51 8.59 -2.84
C ARG A 400 28.97 9.44 -4.02
N ASN A 401 28.04 10.09 -4.73
CA ASN A 401 28.37 10.94 -5.87
C ASN A 401 29.01 12.26 -5.45
N THR A 402 28.68 12.79 -4.27
CA THR A 402 29.39 13.96 -3.71
C THR A 402 30.87 13.63 -3.47
N VAL A 403 31.16 12.49 -2.83
CA VAL A 403 32.54 12.03 -2.60
C VAL A 403 33.26 11.81 -3.94
N ALA A 404 32.63 11.08 -4.87
CA ALA A 404 33.21 10.81 -6.18
C ALA A 404 33.49 12.10 -6.99
N GLY A 405 32.55 13.06 -6.99
CA GLY A 405 32.72 14.33 -7.67
C GLY A 405 33.88 15.15 -7.10
N LEU A 406 34.00 15.25 -5.78
CA LEU A 406 35.11 15.98 -5.15
C LEU A 406 36.45 15.27 -5.33
N ALA A 407 36.46 13.95 -5.32
CA ALA A 407 37.65 13.14 -5.58
C ALA A 407 38.15 13.31 -7.03
N SER A 408 37.24 13.47 -8.00
CA SER A 408 37.58 13.65 -9.43
C SER A 408 38.26 14.99 -9.76
N VAL A 409 38.24 15.97 -8.86
CA VAL A 409 38.90 17.26 -9.08
C VAL A 409 40.42 17.06 -9.15
N PRO A 410 41.12 17.50 -10.22
CA PRO A 410 42.57 17.29 -10.35
C PRO A 410 43.35 17.95 -9.21
N ALA A 411 44.34 17.25 -8.65
CA ALA A 411 45.16 17.77 -7.54
C ALA A 411 45.85 19.10 -7.89
N GLY A 412 46.41 19.20 -9.11
CA GLY A 412 47.08 20.42 -9.58
C GLY A 412 46.19 21.67 -9.57
N GLN A 413 44.88 21.54 -9.79
CA GLN A 413 43.96 22.68 -9.69
C GLN A 413 43.69 23.09 -8.24
N ARG A 414 43.69 22.14 -7.30
CA ARG A 414 43.58 22.43 -5.86
C ARG A 414 44.85 23.13 -5.36
N ASP A 415 46.02 22.67 -5.81
CA ASP A 415 47.30 23.23 -5.42
C ASP A 415 47.52 24.63 -6.03
N ALA A 416 47.11 24.84 -7.29
CA ALA A 416 47.09 26.17 -7.91
C ALA A 416 46.20 27.15 -7.14
N ALA A 417 45.01 26.71 -6.71
CA ALA A 417 44.12 27.56 -5.90
C ALA A 417 44.77 27.97 -4.56
N ARG A 418 45.49 27.05 -3.90
CA ARG A 418 46.24 27.34 -2.67
C ARG A 418 47.42 28.28 -2.92
N ALA A 419 48.16 28.08 -4.02
CA ALA A 419 49.29 28.92 -4.40
C ALA A 419 48.87 30.37 -4.70
N LEU A 420 47.66 30.56 -5.25
CA LEU A 420 47.03 31.87 -5.46
C LEU A 420 46.46 32.49 -4.16
N GLY A 421 46.64 31.85 -3.01
CA GLY A 421 46.20 32.37 -1.71
C GLY A 421 44.70 32.21 -1.42
N LEU A 422 43.97 31.37 -2.16
CA LEU A 422 42.56 31.14 -1.87
C LEU A 422 42.40 30.41 -0.53
N ARG A 423 41.55 30.96 0.34
CA ARG A 423 41.12 30.29 1.59
C ARG A 423 40.43 28.95 1.25
N PRO A 424 40.48 27.92 2.13
CA PRO A 424 39.88 26.60 1.88
C PRO A 424 38.41 26.64 1.49
N TRP A 425 37.64 27.58 2.06
CA TRP A 425 36.25 27.79 1.69
C TRP A 425 36.09 28.39 0.28
N ALA A 426 36.94 29.34 -0.09
CA ALA A 426 36.93 29.95 -1.42
C ALA A 426 37.37 28.95 -2.50
N ALA A 427 38.41 28.15 -2.22
CA ALA A 427 38.86 27.08 -3.09
C ALA A 427 37.76 26.02 -3.30
N TRP A 428 37.09 25.59 -2.22
CA TRP A 428 35.97 24.67 -2.33
C TRP A 428 34.83 25.24 -3.18
N ARG A 429 34.42 26.50 -2.95
CA ARG A 429 33.25 27.08 -3.60
C ARG A 429 33.50 27.50 -5.05
N CYS A 430 34.71 27.92 -5.39
CA CYS A 430 35.07 28.46 -6.70
C CYS A 430 35.79 27.46 -7.62
N VAL A 431 36.41 26.41 -7.07
CA VAL A 431 37.23 25.45 -7.84
C VAL A 431 36.67 24.04 -7.73
N GLU A 432 36.53 23.51 -6.52
CA GLU A 432 36.13 22.11 -6.32
C GLU A 432 34.64 21.88 -6.66
N LEU A 433 33.75 22.70 -6.12
CA LEU A 433 32.30 22.53 -6.28
C LEU A 433 31.85 22.66 -7.75
N PRO A 434 32.30 23.66 -8.54
CA PRO A 434 31.90 23.75 -9.95
C PRO A 434 32.33 22.54 -10.79
N GLN A 435 33.49 21.95 -10.49
CA GLN A 435 34.01 20.77 -11.17
C GLN A 435 33.35 19.47 -10.70
N ALA A 436 32.99 19.39 -9.43
CA ALA A 436 32.26 18.26 -8.87
C ALA A 436 30.75 18.30 -9.23
N LEU A 437 30.23 19.46 -9.65
CA LEU A 437 28.80 19.69 -9.90
C LEU A 437 28.17 18.69 -10.89
N PRO A 438 28.79 18.29 -12.02
CA PRO A 438 28.20 17.31 -12.93
C PRO A 438 27.94 15.98 -12.24
N THR A 439 28.90 15.48 -11.46
CA THR A 439 28.78 14.22 -10.72
C THR A 439 27.78 14.33 -9.57
N LEU A 440 27.78 15.46 -8.86
CA LEU A 440 26.79 15.77 -7.82
C LEU A 440 25.36 15.73 -8.38
N LEU A 441 25.10 16.42 -9.49
CA LEU A 441 23.80 16.45 -10.14
C LEU A 441 23.39 15.07 -10.67
N ALA A 442 24.34 14.29 -11.19
CA ALA A 442 24.09 12.89 -11.57
C ALA A 442 23.65 12.04 -10.37
N GLY A 443 24.29 12.22 -9.21
CA GLY A 443 23.89 11.53 -7.97
C GLY A 443 22.50 11.92 -7.47
N ILE A 444 22.18 13.21 -7.50
CA ILE A 444 20.84 13.72 -7.17
C ILE A 444 19.81 13.12 -8.13
N GLY A 445 20.14 13.01 -9.42
CA GLY A 445 19.23 12.43 -10.40
C GLY A 445 19.00 10.94 -10.23
N THR A 446 20.05 10.17 -9.94
CA THR A 446 19.92 8.76 -9.59
C THR A 446 19.04 8.59 -8.34
N ALA A 447 19.25 9.40 -7.30
CA ALA A 447 18.41 9.37 -6.10
C ALA A 447 16.94 9.70 -6.41
N ALA A 448 16.70 10.74 -7.21
CA ALA A 448 15.33 11.14 -7.57
C ALA A 448 14.61 10.05 -8.37
N VAL A 449 15.26 9.44 -9.36
CA VAL A 449 14.66 8.36 -10.17
C VAL A 449 14.35 7.12 -9.30
N ILE A 450 15.29 6.71 -8.44
CA ILE A 450 15.06 5.62 -7.49
C ILE A 450 13.87 5.96 -6.58
N ASN A 451 13.83 7.19 -6.03
CA ASN A 451 12.75 7.62 -5.14
C ASN A 451 11.38 7.63 -5.84
N VAL A 452 11.28 7.99 -7.13
CA VAL A 452 9.99 7.91 -7.85
C VAL A 452 9.46 6.47 -7.84
N GLY A 453 10.33 5.49 -8.09
CA GLY A 453 9.99 4.07 -8.03
C GLY A 453 9.64 3.62 -6.60
N THR A 454 10.53 3.86 -5.64
CA THR A 454 10.32 3.44 -4.24
C THR A 454 9.12 4.12 -3.58
N ALA A 455 8.77 5.34 -3.99
CA ALA A 455 7.59 6.06 -3.50
C ALA A 455 6.28 5.35 -3.84
N THR A 456 6.24 4.47 -4.85
CA THR A 456 5.05 3.65 -5.11
C THR A 456 4.73 2.71 -3.95
N VAL A 457 5.74 2.26 -3.20
CA VAL A 457 5.59 1.43 -2.00
C VAL A 457 4.99 2.23 -0.84
N ALA A 458 5.12 3.56 -0.83
CA ALA A 458 4.56 4.41 0.22
C ALA A 458 3.02 4.36 0.27
N ALA A 459 2.38 3.98 -0.84
CA ALA A 459 0.96 3.69 -0.86
C ALA A 459 0.59 2.62 0.17
N PHE A 460 1.46 1.63 0.44
CA PHE A 460 1.17 0.57 1.41
C PHE A 460 0.83 1.08 2.80
N VAL A 461 1.34 2.26 3.15
CA VAL A 461 1.18 2.89 4.47
C VAL A 461 0.26 4.11 4.45
N GLY A 462 -0.52 4.27 3.38
CA GLY A 462 -1.49 5.36 3.23
C GLY A 462 -0.83 6.72 2.97
N ALA A 463 0.38 6.76 2.44
CA ALA A 463 1.05 8.02 2.12
C ALA A 463 0.49 8.71 0.85
N GLY A 464 -0.32 7.99 0.07
CA GLY A 464 -0.89 8.45 -1.18
C GLY A 464 0.06 8.30 -2.36
N GLY A 465 -0.28 8.99 -3.45
CA GLY A 465 0.53 9.01 -4.67
C GLY A 465 0.09 8.01 -5.73
N LEU A 466 0.86 7.92 -6.82
CA LEU A 466 0.54 7.04 -7.95
C LEU A 466 0.54 5.54 -7.56
N GLY A 467 1.23 5.21 -6.46
CA GLY A 467 1.21 3.87 -5.86
C GLY A 467 -0.18 3.42 -5.40
N ASP A 468 -1.10 4.33 -5.05
CA ASP A 468 -2.43 3.96 -4.57
C ASP A 468 -3.19 3.14 -5.61
N ARG A 469 -3.08 3.50 -6.89
CA ARG A 469 -3.69 2.74 -7.99
C ARG A 469 -3.02 1.39 -8.20
N ILE A 470 -1.70 1.31 -8.04
CA ILE A 470 -0.94 0.05 -8.16
C ILE A 470 -1.40 -0.92 -7.07
N VAL A 471 -1.41 -0.46 -5.82
CA VAL A 471 -1.81 -1.28 -4.66
C VAL A 471 -3.30 -1.62 -4.71
N ALA A 472 -4.15 -0.69 -5.12
CA ALA A 472 -5.58 -0.96 -5.28
C ALA A 472 -5.85 -1.97 -6.40
N GLY A 473 -5.13 -1.91 -7.53
CA GLY A 473 -5.24 -2.90 -8.61
C GLY A 473 -4.73 -4.28 -8.19
N LEU A 474 -3.60 -4.34 -7.48
CA LEU A 474 -3.06 -5.58 -6.92
C LEU A 474 -4.05 -6.24 -5.95
N ALA A 475 -4.69 -5.43 -5.10
CA ALA A 475 -5.65 -5.88 -4.09
C ALA A 475 -6.93 -6.54 -4.65
N VAL A 476 -7.32 -6.22 -5.89
CA VAL A 476 -8.51 -6.79 -6.54
C VAL A 476 -8.17 -7.54 -7.82
N ASN A 477 -6.89 -7.87 -8.02
CA ASN A 477 -6.37 -8.53 -9.22
C ASN A 477 -6.80 -7.85 -10.54
N ASP A 478 -6.92 -6.52 -10.55
CA ASP A 478 -7.26 -5.71 -11.71
C ASP A 478 -5.99 -5.15 -12.37
N THR A 479 -5.58 -5.80 -13.46
CA THR A 479 -4.41 -5.42 -14.24
C THR A 479 -4.53 -4.02 -14.83
N GLN A 480 -5.72 -3.58 -15.27
CA GLN A 480 -5.87 -2.25 -15.88
C GLN A 480 -5.69 -1.15 -14.84
N ARG A 481 -6.27 -1.32 -13.65
CA ARG A 481 -6.09 -0.38 -12.53
C ARG A 481 -4.65 -0.35 -12.04
N MET A 482 -3.98 -1.50 -11.99
CA MET A 482 -2.55 -1.59 -11.66
C MET A 482 -1.70 -0.81 -12.67
N LEU A 483 -1.93 -1.03 -13.98
CA LEU A 483 -1.23 -0.31 -15.05
C LEU A 483 -1.54 1.20 -15.05
N ALA A 484 -2.76 1.60 -14.66
CA ALA A 484 -3.15 3.01 -14.54
C ALA A 484 -2.41 3.77 -13.42
N GLY A 485 -1.76 3.07 -12.50
CA GLY A 485 -0.78 3.64 -11.56
C GLY A 485 0.67 3.50 -12.04
N ALA A 486 1.03 2.31 -12.56
CA ALA A 486 2.41 1.99 -12.96
C ALA A 486 2.89 2.81 -14.16
N ILE A 487 2.05 2.99 -15.19
CA ILE A 487 2.43 3.73 -16.40
C ILE A 487 2.70 5.21 -16.08
N PRO A 488 1.80 5.96 -15.40
CA PRO A 488 2.10 7.32 -14.99
C PRO A 488 3.34 7.43 -14.09
N ALA A 489 3.58 6.46 -13.19
CA ALA A 489 4.77 6.47 -12.34
C ALA A 489 6.07 6.28 -13.15
N ALA A 490 6.07 5.38 -14.13
CA ALA A 490 7.20 5.19 -15.05
C ALA A 490 7.45 6.42 -15.93
N LEU A 491 6.38 7.01 -16.49
CA LEU A 491 6.47 8.26 -17.25
C LEU A 491 6.98 9.43 -16.39
N LEU A 492 6.56 9.50 -15.13
CA LEU A 492 7.07 10.49 -14.18
C LEU A 492 8.57 10.31 -13.93
N ALA A 493 9.06 9.06 -13.77
CA ALA A 493 10.48 8.80 -13.59
C ALA A 493 11.30 9.27 -14.80
N LEU A 494 10.82 9.00 -16.02
CA LEU A 494 11.43 9.49 -17.26
C LEU A 494 11.40 11.02 -17.37
N ALA A 495 10.28 11.65 -17.01
CA ALA A 495 10.14 13.10 -17.01
C ALA A 495 11.08 13.76 -16.01
N VAL A 496 11.21 13.20 -14.80
CA VAL A 496 12.16 13.65 -13.78
C VAL A 496 13.61 13.51 -14.27
N GLN A 497 13.94 12.37 -14.89
CA GLN A 497 15.28 12.15 -15.47
C GLN A 497 15.60 13.16 -16.57
N ALA A 498 14.66 13.42 -17.49
CA ALA A 498 14.82 14.39 -18.56
C ALA A 498 14.94 15.83 -18.02
N ALA A 499 14.12 16.21 -17.04
CA ALA A 499 14.17 17.52 -16.40
C ALA A 499 15.53 17.77 -15.73
N LEU A 500 16.06 16.78 -15.02
CA LEU A 500 17.36 16.88 -14.36
C LEU A 500 18.53 16.91 -15.36
N ALA A 501 18.44 16.16 -16.46
CA ALA A 501 19.42 16.24 -17.54
C ALA A 501 19.40 17.64 -18.20
N GLY A 502 18.23 18.23 -18.39
CA GLY A 502 18.07 19.61 -18.84
C GLY A 502 18.68 20.62 -17.86
N LEU A 503 18.40 20.46 -16.56
CA LEU A 503 18.96 21.28 -15.50
C LEU A 503 20.49 21.19 -15.45
N GLN A 504 21.05 19.99 -15.64
CA GLN A 504 22.49 19.78 -15.71
C GLN A 504 23.10 20.53 -16.90
N ARG A 505 22.48 20.50 -18.08
CA ARG A 505 22.96 21.26 -19.25
C ARG A 505 22.94 22.77 -19.00
N TRP A 506 21.96 23.26 -18.25
CA TRP A 506 21.83 24.68 -17.93
C TRP A 506 22.84 25.15 -16.86
N LEU A 507 23.00 24.37 -15.78
CA LEU A 507 23.88 24.72 -14.66
C LEU A 507 25.36 24.45 -14.93
N VAL A 508 25.70 23.44 -15.74
CA VAL A 508 27.08 23.07 -16.04
C VAL A 508 27.56 23.83 -17.29
N PRO A 509 28.59 24.69 -17.17
CA PRO A 509 29.21 25.37 -18.31
C PRO A 509 29.70 24.38 -19.37
N ALA A 510 29.60 24.75 -20.66
CA ALA A 510 29.99 23.89 -21.78
C ALA A 510 31.39 23.22 -21.66
N PRO A 511 32.44 23.88 -21.12
CA PRO A 511 33.75 23.25 -20.95
C PRO A 511 33.81 22.11 -19.94
N LEU A 512 32.85 22.06 -19.01
CA LEU A 512 32.76 21.05 -17.94
C LEU A 512 31.72 19.96 -18.24
N ARG A 513 31.00 20.07 -19.36
CA ARG A 513 30.16 18.99 -19.86
C ARG A 513 31.12 17.99 -20.49
N GLY A 514 31.32 16.83 -19.87
CA GLY A 514 32.17 15.78 -20.41
C GLY A 514 31.86 15.54 -21.89
N ALA A 515 32.89 15.47 -22.74
CA ALA A 515 32.71 15.16 -24.15
C ALA A 515 31.90 13.87 -24.28
N PRO A 516 30.91 13.78 -25.20
CA PRO A 516 30.22 12.52 -25.43
C PRO A 516 31.26 11.46 -25.77
N GLN A 517 31.37 10.43 -24.92
CA GLN A 517 32.17 9.26 -25.27
C GLN A 517 31.56 8.69 -26.55
N ARG A 518 32.31 8.79 -27.66
CA ARG A 518 31.92 8.14 -28.91
C ARG A 518 31.85 6.63 -28.63
N PRO A 519 30.70 5.97 -28.84
CA PRO A 519 30.65 4.53 -28.73
C PRO A 519 31.46 3.96 -29.90
N GLY A 520 32.57 3.28 -29.59
CA GLY A 520 33.41 2.59 -30.58
C GLY A 520 34.83 3.15 -30.73
N ALA A 521 35.71 2.75 -29.82
CA ALA A 521 37.15 2.63 -30.04
C ALA A 521 37.72 1.69 -28.97
N ALA A 522 37.35 0.41 -29.08
CA ALA A 522 38.03 -0.72 -28.47
C ALA A 522 37.97 -1.87 -29.48
#